data_AF-A0ABC8QN06-F1
#
_entry.id   AF-A0ABC8QN06-F1
#
_cell.length_a   1.000
_cell.length_b   1.000
_cell.length_c   1.000
_cell.angle_alpha   90.00
_cell.angle_beta   90.00
_cell.angle_gamma   90.00
#
_symmetry.space_group_name_H-M   'P 1'
#
loop_
_entity.id
_entity.type
_entity.pdbx_description
1 polymer ?
#
loop_
_entity_poly.entity_id
_entity_poly.type
_entity_poly.pdbx_seq_one_letter_code
_entity_poly.pdbx_strand_id
1 'polypeptide(L)'
;MEKKKMDDYETGPVPPPRVDRFGFVKQELNSPEGLARSRSAIVYEREERRVRKWRKMIGVGGSDWKHYVRRKPHVVKRRIRKGIPDCLRGLVWQLISGSRDLLLMNPGVYEQLVIYETSASELDIIRDISRTFPSHVFFQQRHGPGQRSLYNVLKAYSVYDRDVGYVQGMGFVAGLLLLYMSEEDAFWLLVALLKGAVHAPMEGLYLCQNLSWLFRKMFRREKL
;
A
#
# COMPACT_ATOMS: atom_id res chain seq x y z
N MET A 1 15.71 -59.71 -21.66
CA MET A 1 14.71 -58.76 -21.14
C MET A 1 15.30 -58.09 -19.91
N GLU A 2 16.02 -56.99 -20.10
CA GLU A 2 16.58 -56.20 -19.00
C GLU A 2 15.53 -55.22 -18.48
N LYS A 3 15.22 -55.31 -17.19
CA LYS A 3 14.31 -54.38 -16.51
C LYS A 3 15.06 -53.08 -16.24
N LYS A 4 14.71 -52.01 -16.96
CA LYS A 4 15.19 -50.66 -16.72
C LYS A 4 14.47 -50.09 -15.49
N LYS A 5 15.20 -49.89 -14.38
CA LYS A 5 14.73 -49.13 -13.22
C LYS A 5 14.52 -47.68 -13.65
N MET A 6 13.33 -47.15 -13.38
CA MET A 6 12.96 -45.77 -13.60
C MET A 6 13.26 -45.03 -12.29
N ASP A 7 14.29 -44.19 -12.28
CA ASP A 7 14.65 -43.39 -11.12
C ASP A 7 13.64 -42.25 -10.95
N ASP A 8 12.94 -42.27 -9.82
CA ASP A 8 12.01 -41.25 -9.37
C ASP A 8 12.83 -40.06 -8.82
N TYR A 9 12.92 -38.97 -9.57
CA TYR A 9 13.59 -37.75 -9.11
C TYR A 9 12.56 -36.86 -8.38
N GLU A 10 12.48 -37.01 -7.06
CA GLU A 10 11.79 -36.04 -6.21
C GLU A 10 12.42 -34.66 -6.44
N THR A 11 11.63 -33.75 -7.01
CA THR A 11 12.07 -32.37 -7.22
C THR A 11 12.05 -31.69 -5.86
N GLY A 12 13.24 -31.42 -5.31
CA GLY A 12 13.40 -30.71 -4.04
C GLY A 12 12.68 -29.36 -4.02
N PRO A 13 12.43 -28.77 -2.83
CA PRO A 13 11.67 -27.54 -2.71
C PRO A 13 12.30 -26.42 -3.55
N VAL A 14 11.53 -25.91 -4.50
CA VAL A 14 11.92 -24.81 -5.39
C VAL A 14 12.31 -23.61 -4.50
N PRO A 15 13.51 -23.03 -4.66
CA PRO A 15 13.93 -21.89 -3.86
C PRO A 15 12.95 -20.73 -4.02
N PRO A 16 12.68 -19.96 -2.94
CA PRO A 16 11.73 -18.87 -2.99
C PRO A 16 12.15 -17.85 -4.07
N PRO A 17 11.20 -17.32 -4.85
CA PRO A 17 11.51 -16.39 -5.93
C PRO A 17 12.26 -15.17 -5.38
N ARG A 18 13.31 -14.75 -6.09
CA ARG A 18 14.06 -13.55 -5.72
C ARG A 18 13.17 -12.32 -5.94
N VAL A 19 12.81 -11.65 -4.86
CA VAL A 19 11.99 -10.43 -4.90
C VAL A 19 12.83 -9.16 -4.77
N ASP A 20 12.31 -8.06 -5.28
CA ASP A 20 12.81 -6.73 -4.97
C ASP A 20 12.37 -6.26 -3.58
N ARG A 21 12.80 -5.04 -3.21
CA ARG A 21 12.49 -4.42 -1.92
C ARG A 21 10.99 -4.15 -1.71
N PHE A 22 10.18 -4.29 -2.76
CA PHE A 22 8.74 -4.05 -2.75
C PHE A 22 7.96 -5.35 -2.95
N GLY A 23 8.61 -6.52 -3.04
CA GLY A 23 7.94 -7.82 -3.18
C GLY A 23 7.62 -8.24 -4.62
N PHE A 24 8.13 -7.53 -5.64
CA PHE A 24 8.00 -7.95 -7.03
C PHE A 24 9.09 -8.95 -7.41
N VAL A 25 8.71 -10.03 -8.09
CA VAL A 25 9.66 -11.06 -8.56
C VAL A 25 10.59 -10.47 -9.62
N LYS A 26 11.91 -10.59 -9.41
CA LYS A 26 12.93 -10.09 -10.35
C LYS A 26 13.18 -11.08 -11.48
N GLN A 27 13.31 -10.56 -12.71
CA GLN A 27 13.99 -11.27 -13.80
C GLN A 27 15.51 -11.13 -13.62
N GLU A 28 16.26 -12.23 -13.79
CA GLU A 28 17.69 -12.27 -13.51
C GLU A 28 18.49 -11.37 -14.47
N LEU A 29 19.03 -10.26 -13.95
CA LEU A 29 20.06 -9.47 -14.60
C LEU A 29 21.24 -9.30 -13.63
N ASN A 30 22.37 -9.91 -14.00
CA ASN A 30 23.63 -9.89 -13.25
C ASN A 30 24.06 -8.46 -12.91
N SER A 31 24.30 -8.17 -11.63
CA SER A 31 24.82 -6.87 -11.17
C SER A 31 26.12 -7.04 -10.36
N PRO A 32 27.12 -6.14 -10.51
CA PRO A 32 28.45 -6.33 -9.90
C PRO A 32 28.48 -5.95 -8.41
N GLU A 33 29.05 -6.80 -7.56
CA GLU A 33 28.81 -6.83 -6.10
C GLU A 33 29.75 -5.94 -5.24
N GLY A 34 30.86 -5.42 -5.77
CA GLY A 34 31.93 -4.78 -4.96
C GLY A 34 31.68 -3.31 -4.55
N LEU A 35 31.28 -2.44 -5.48
CA LEU A 35 31.05 -1.01 -5.23
C LEU A 35 29.68 -0.69 -4.60
N ALA A 36 28.85 -1.71 -4.40
CA ALA A 36 27.48 -1.60 -3.90
C ALA A 36 27.41 -1.47 -2.37
N ARG A 37 28.32 -2.12 -1.62
CA ARG A 37 28.23 -2.21 -0.15
C ARG A 37 28.44 -0.88 0.57
N SER A 38 29.47 -0.11 0.19
CA SER A 38 29.74 1.21 0.79
C SER A 38 28.70 2.27 0.42
N ARG A 39 28.22 2.25 -0.85
CA ARG A 39 27.05 3.05 -1.27
C ARG A 39 25.79 2.69 -0.49
N SER A 40 25.59 1.41 -0.17
CA SER A 40 24.46 0.93 0.63
C SER A 40 24.49 1.45 2.07
N ALA A 41 25.66 1.49 2.72
CA ALA A 41 25.82 2.00 4.08
C ALA A 41 25.46 3.50 4.21
N ILE A 42 25.94 4.34 3.29
CA ILE A 42 25.62 5.77 3.27
C ILE A 42 24.11 6.01 3.06
N VAL A 43 23.49 5.22 2.16
CA VAL A 43 22.06 5.28 1.90
C VAL A 43 21.27 4.87 3.15
N TYR A 44 21.68 3.79 3.82
CA TYR A 44 21.06 3.31 5.05
C TYR A 44 21.10 4.37 6.15
N GLU A 45 22.28 4.94 6.44
CA GLU A 45 22.39 5.99 7.47
C GLU A 45 21.55 7.23 7.12
N ARG A 46 21.45 7.58 5.83
CA ARG A 46 20.62 8.69 5.38
C ARG A 46 19.14 8.40 5.63
N GLU A 47 18.68 7.19 5.34
CA GLU A 47 17.31 6.75 5.61
C GLU A 47 17.02 6.71 7.12
N GLU A 48 17.93 6.20 7.94
CA GLU A 48 17.77 6.22 9.40
C GLU A 48 17.64 7.64 9.95
N ARG A 49 18.49 8.57 9.49
CA ARG A 49 18.39 9.99 9.88
C ARG A 49 17.03 10.57 9.47
N ARG A 50 16.44 10.14 8.35
CA ARG A 50 15.09 10.54 7.95
C ARG A 50 14.04 9.93 8.88
N VAL A 51 14.11 8.63 9.17
CA VAL A 51 13.19 7.91 10.07
C VAL A 51 13.18 8.54 11.47
N ARG A 52 14.34 8.79 12.08
CA ARG A 52 14.43 9.42 13.41
C ARG A 52 13.77 10.79 13.45
N LYS A 53 14.00 11.61 12.41
CA LYS A 53 13.36 12.92 12.30
C LYS A 53 11.84 12.81 12.14
N TRP A 54 11.34 11.81 11.42
CA TRP A 54 9.91 11.57 11.28
C TRP A 54 9.28 11.04 12.57
N ARG A 55 9.91 10.08 13.26
CA ARG A 55 9.46 9.58 14.58
C ARG A 55 9.28 10.71 15.59
N LYS A 56 10.23 11.66 15.65
CA LYS A 56 10.11 12.86 16.50
C LYS A 56 8.92 13.77 16.14
N MET A 57 8.44 13.72 14.90
CA MET A 57 7.30 14.53 14.46
C MET A 57 5.96 13.87 14.74
N ILE A 58 5.88 12.55 14.58
CA ILE A 58 4.64 11.80 14.71
C ILE A 58 4.38 11.37 16.16
N GLY A 59 5.42 11.22 16.97
CA GLY A 59 5.28 10.64 18.32
C GLY A 59 4.99 9.14 18.26
N VAL A 60 4.82 8.52 19.42
CA VAL A 60 4.48 7.08 19.48
C VAL A 60 3.06 6.90 18.95
N GLY A 61 2.88 6.07 17.92
CA GLY A 61 1.57 5.78 17.33
C GLY A 61 0.85 6.99 16.70
N GLY A 62 1.52 8.14 16.51
CA GLY A 62 0.89 9.35 15.98
C GLY A 62 0.44 10.38 17.02
N SER A 63 0.74 10.16 18.32
CA SER A 63 0.31 11.03 19.44
C SER A 63 0.62 12.51 19.25
N ASP A 64 1.78 12.82 18.66
CA ASP A 64 2.29 14.19 18.59
C ASP A 64 1.93 14.88 17.27
N TRP A 65 1.37 14.13 16.31
CA TRP A 65 1.16 14.58 14.95
C TRP A 65 0.33 15.87 14.86
N LYS A 66 -0.85 15.89 15.49
CA LYS A 66 -1.76 17.04 15.46
C LYS A 66 -1.10 18.29 16.05
N HIS A 67 -0.37 18.14 17.16
CA HIS A 67 0.39 19.23 17.78
C HIS A 67 1.53 19.72 16.88
N TYR A 68 2.32 18.81 16.30
CA TYR A 68 3.47 19.16 15.48
C TYR A 68 3.06 19.86 14.18
N VAL A 69 2.00 19.39 13.51
CA VAL A 69 1.46 20.00 12.29
C VAL A 69 1.01 21.44 12.56
N ARG A 70 0.28 21.67 13.67
CA ARG A 70 -0.16 23.01 14.08
C ARG A 70 1.02 23.95 14.34
N ARG A 71 2.07 23.48 15.00
CA ARG A 71 3.23 24.32 15.35
C ARG A 71 4.23 24.54 14.20
N LYS A 72 4.40 23.56 13.31
CA LYS A 72 5.46 23.56 12.28
C LYS A 72 4.94 23.08 10.90
N PRO A 73 3.89 23.70 10.33
CA PRO A 73 3.26 23.24 9.09
C PRO A 73 4.21 23.25 7.89
N HIS A 74 5.07 24.27 7.78
CA HIS A 74 6.08 24.36 6.70
C HIS A 74 7.11 23.22 6.74
N VAL A 75 7.48 22.75 7.94
CA VAL A 75 8.43 21.65 8.11
C VAL A 75 7.80 20.34 7.63
N VAL A 76 6.53 20.10 7.99
CA VAL A 76 5.75 18.94 7.56
C VAL A 76 5.62 18.93 6.05
N LYS A 77 5.14 20.03 5.44
CA LYS A 77 4.96 20.15 3.98
C LYS A 77 6.26 19.86 3.22
N ARG A 78 7.38 20.42 3.69
CA ARG A 78 8.71 20.20 3.09
C ARG A 78 9.14 18.73 3.18
N ARG A 79 8.88 18.04 4.29
CA ARG A 79 9.27 16.63 4.47
C ARG A 79 8.41 15.67 3.67
N ILE A 80 7.10 15.93 3.58
CA ILE A 80 6.20 15.17 2.71
C ILE A 80 6.66 15.29 1.25
N ARG A 81 7.06 16.48 0.79
CA ARG A 81 7.62 16.66 -0.57
C ARG A 81 8.96 15.93 -0.78
N LYS A 82 9.80 15.83 0.26
CA LYS A 82 11.03 15.02 0.23
C LYS A 82 10.77 13.51 0.24
N GLY A 83 9.55 13.09 0.54
CA GLY A 83 9.15 11.69 0.68
C GLY A 83 9.11 11.22 2.13
N ILE A 84 8.13 10.39 2.42
CA ILE A 84 7.98 9.67 3.70
C ILE A 84 8.89 8.42 3.63
N PRO A 85 9.65 8.10 4.69
CA PRO A 85 10.37 6.84 4.79
C PRO A 85 9.41 5.66 4.66
N ASP A 86 9.86 4.63 3.94
CA ASP A 86 9.04 3.50 3.55
C ASP A 86 8.32 2.84 4.73
N CYS A 87 9.06 2.50 5.78
CA CYS A 87 8.55 1.90 7.02
C CYS A 87 7.58 2.77 7.82
N LEU A 88 7.39 4.05 7.46
CA LEU A 88 6.46 4.95 8.12
C LEU A 88 5.27 5.32 7.22
N ARG A 89 5.20 4.83 5.97
CA ARG A 89 4.15 5.19 5.01
C ARG A 89 2.77 4.82 5.52
N GLY A 90 2.56 3.60 6.02
CA GLY A 90 1.26 3.15 6.55
C GLY A 90 0.68 4.13 7.57
N LEU A 91 1.39 4.34 8.68
CA LEU A 91 0.96 5.26 9.74
C LEU A 91 0.84 6.71 9.26
N VAL A 92 1.84 7.24 8.55
CA VAL A 92 1.84 8.66 8.14
C VAL A 92 0.72 8.93 7.13
N TRP A 93 0.41 8.00 6.24
CA TRP A 93 -0.70 8.14 5.29
C TRP A 93 -2.05 8.23 6.01
N GLN A 94 -2.27 7.42 7.05
CA GLN A 94 -3.49 7.54 7.85
C GLN A 94 -3.58 8.86 8.62
N LEU A 95 -2.44 9.35 9.14
CA LEU A 95 -2.37 10.61 9.88
C LEU A 95 -2.60 11.85 8.99
N ILE A 96 -2.12 11.83 7.74
CA ILE A 96 -2.29 12.97 6.81
C ILE A 96 -3.67 12.98 6.17
N SER A 97 -4.30 11.82 5.97
CA SER A 97 -5.62 11.71 5.36
C SER A 97 -6.77 11.85 6.36
N GLY A 98 -6.49 11.65 7.65
CA GLY A 98 -7.51 11.55 8.68
C GLY A 98 -8.23 10.19 8.72
N SER A 99 -7.78 9.19 7.94
CA SER A 99 -8.45 7.90 7.90
C SER A 99 -8.41 7.14 9.23
N ARG A 100 -7.40 7.39 10.06
CA ARG A 100 -7.36 6.84 11.42
C ARG A 100 -8.50 7.37 12.29
N ASP A 101 -8.83 8.66 12.15
CA ASP A 101 -9.96 9.25 12.87
C ASP A 101 -11.27 8.67 12.35
N LEU A 102 -11.41 8.45 11.02
CA LEU A 102 -12.58 7.77 10.44
C LEU A 102 -12.77 6.35 11.00
N LEU A 103 -11.71 5.55 11.05
CA LEU A 103 -11.75 4.20 11.61
C LEU A 103 -12.25 4.23 13.06
N LEU A 104 -11.67 5.09 13.89
CA LEU A 104 -12.04 5.20 15.30
C LEU A 104 -13.48 5.69 15.51
N MET A 105 -14.00 6.52 14.60
CA MET A 105 -15.38 7.02 14.65
C MET A 105 -16.41 5.99 14.17
N ASN A 106 -15.99 4.94 13.46
CA ASN A 106 -16.89 3.99 12.80
C ASN A 106 -16.51 2.53 13.13
N PRO A 107 -16.46 2.14 14.42
CA PRO A 107 -16.08 0.80 14.82
C PRO A 107 -17.06 -0.24 14.25
N GLY A 108 -16.53 -1.34 13.69
CA GLY A 108 -17.33 -2.45 13.17
C GLY A 108 -17.98 -2.22 11.79
N VAL A 109 -17.94 -1.00 11.25
CA VAL A 109 -18.55 -0.70 9.94
C VAL A 109 -17.88 -1.49 8.82
N TYR A 110 -16.55 -1.60 8.83
CA TYR A 110 -15.84 -2.38 7.82
C TYR A 110 -16.27 -3.85 7.82
N GLU A 111 -16.28 -4.47 9.00
CA GLU A 111 -16.72 -5.85 9.18
C GLU A 111 -18.15 -6.04 8.68
N GLN A 112 -19.05 -5.10 9.01
CA GLN A 112 -20.44 -5.15 8.57
C GLN A 112 -20.56 -5.16 7.05
N LEU A 113 -19.84 -4.28 6.36
CA LEU A 113 -19.85 -4.16 4.90
C LEU A 113 -19.27 -5.41 4.21
N VAL A 114 -18.24 -6.02 4.80
CA VAL A 114 -17.62 -7.21 4.23
C VAL A 114 -18.49 -8.44 4.43
N ILE A 115 -19.09 -8.62 5.61
CA ILE A 115 -19.80 -9.86 5.95
C ILE A 115 -21.25 -9.85 5.50
N TYR A 116 -21.99 -8.77 5.72
CA TYR A 116 -23.45 -8.78 5.63
C TYR A 116 -24.01 -8.13 4.36
N GLU A 117 -23.20 -7.35 3.65
CA GLU A 117 -23.66 -6.62 2.47
C GLU A 117 -23.24 -7.30 1.16
N THR A 118 -23.98 -7.04 0.09
CA THR A 118 -23.68 -7.50 -1.27
C THR A 118 -23.32 -6.31 -2.17
N SER A 119 -22.35 -6.52 -3.06
CA SER A 119 -21.91 -5.49 -4.00
C SER A 119 -22.49 -5.76 -5.38
N ALA A 120 -23.10 -4.74 -5.98
CA ALA A 120 -23.51 -4.80 -7.39
C ALA A 120 -22.32 -4.90 -8.37
N SER A 121 -21.11 -4.55 -7.91
CA SER A 121 -19.89 -4.52 -8.73
C SER A 121 -19.00 -5.74 -8.55
N GLU A 122 -19.50 -6.82 -7.96
CA GLU A 122 -18.71 -8.01 -7.61
C GLU A 122 -17.95 -8.60 -8.81
N LEU A 123 -18.61 -8.73 -9.97
CA LEU A 123 -17.99 -9.28 -11.17
C LEU A 123 -16.85 -8.40 -11.71
N ASP A 124 -17.02 -7.07 -11.63
CA ASP A 124 -15.99 -6.12 -12.08
C ASP A 124 -14.78 -6.12 -11.14
N ILE A 125 -15.02 -6.21 -9.83
CA ILE A 125 -13.99 -6.35 -8.81
C ILE A 125 -13.17 -7.63 -9.05
N ILE A 126 -13.81 -8.78 -9.24
CA ILE A 126 -13.14 -10.06 -9.50
C ILE A 126 -12.26 -9.99 -10.75
N ARG A 127 -12.76 -9.35 -11.82
CA ARG A 127 -12.01 -9.17 -13.06
C ARG A 127 -10.74 -8.35 -12.82
N ASP A 128 -10.82 -7.25 -12.07
CA ASP A 128 -9.67 -6.37 -11.81
C ASP A 128 -8.64 -6.96 -10.85
N ILE A 129 -9.06 -7.77 -9.88
CA ILE A 129 -8.15 -8.46 -8.97
C ILE A 129 -7.17 -9.36 -9.73
N SER A 130 -7.68 -10.11 -10.72
CA SER A 130 -6.86 -11.04 -11.50
C SER A 130 -5.68 -10.38 -12.23
N ARG A 131 -5.77 -9.07 -12.48
CA ARG A 131 -4.76 -8.26 -13.19
C ARG A 131 -4.03 -7.25 -12.29
N THR A 132 -4.34 -7.21 -11.00
CA THR A 132 -3.73 -6.27 -10.04
C THR A 132 -2.47 -6.88 -9.43
N PHE A 133 -1.30 -6.31 -9.77
CA PHE A 133 0.02 -6.75 -9.30
C PHE A 133 0.28 -8.29 -9.43
N PRO A 134 0.09 -8.88 -10.63
CA PRO A 134 0.15 -10.34 -10.80
C PRO A 134 1.52 -10.97 -10.49
N SER A 135 2.60 -10.18 -10.55
CA SER A 135 3.98 -10.61 -10.25
C SER A 135 4.43 -10.29 -8.82
N HIS A 136 3.55 -9.75 -7.98
CA HIS A 136 3.87 -9.41 -6.60
C HIS A 136 3.57 -10.59 -5.69
N VAL A 137 4.48 -10.96 -4.79
CA VAL A 137 4.36 -12.19 -3.98
C VAL A 137 3.10 -12.29 -3.13
N PHE A 138 2.55 -11.16 -2.71
CA PHE A 138 1.30 -11.10 -1.95
C PHE A 138 0.05 -11.32 -2.81
N PHE A 139 0.08 -10.97 -4.10
CA PHE A 139 -1.08 -10.99 -5.01
C PHE A 139 -1.03 -12.07 -6.08
N GLN A 140 0.14 -12.68 -6.31
CA GLN A 140 0.39 -13.66 -7.37
C GLN A 140 -0.43 -14.95 -7.22
N GLN A 141 -0.76 -15.35 -5.98
CA GLN A 141 -1.54 -16.56 -5.75
C GLN A 141 -3.01 -16.30 -6.06
N ARG A 142 -3.53 -16.98 -7.09
CA ARG A 142 -4.96 -16.96 -7.42
C ARG A 142 -5.79 -17.45 -6.24
N HIS A 143 -6.80 -16.68 -5.85
CA HIS A 143 -7.63 -16.94 -4.64
C HIS A 143 -6.83 -16.96 -3.32
N GLY A 144 -5.58 -16.49 -3.34
CA GLY A 144 -4.73 -16.37 -2.16
C GLY A 144 -5.19 -15.28 -1.18
N PRO A 145 -4.54 -15.17 -0.01
CA PRO A 145 -4.90 -14.18 1.01
C PRO A 145 -4.87 -12.73 0.48
N GLY A 146 -3.86 -12.33 -0.30
CA GLY A 146 -3.80 -10.96 -0.82
C GLY A 146 -4.91 -10.61 -1.81
N GLN A 147 -5.31 -11.57 -2.67
CA GLN A 147 -6.46 -11.36 -3.58
C GLN A 147 -7.78 -11.28 -2.80
N ARG A 148 -7.94 -12.09 -1.75
CA ARG A 148 -9.11 -12.01 -0.86
C ARG A 148 -9.18 -10.69 -0.10
N SER A 149 -8.06 -10.22 0.45
CA SER A 149 -8.03 -8.91 1.10
C SER A 149 -8.30 -7.76 0.14
N LEU A 150 -7.78 -7.84 -1.08
CA LEU A 150 -8.09 -6.86 -2.13
C LEU A 150 -9.57 -6.86 -2.50
N TYR A 151 -10.18 -8.05 -2.64
CA TYR A 151 -11.61 -8.20 -2.84
C TYR A 151 -12.41 -7.54 -1.72
N ASN A 152 -12.12 -7.88 -0.46
CA ASN A 152 -12.87 -7.38 0.69
C ASN A 152 -12.84 -5.85 0.76
N VAL A 153 -11.66 -5.23 0.59
CA VAL A 153 -11.52 -3.76 0.61
C VAL A 153 -12.34 -3.11 -0.51
N LEU A 154 -12.26 -3.63 -1.73
CA LEU A 154 -12.98 -3.07 -2.88
C LEU A 154 -14.48 -3.28 -2.78
N LYS A 155 -14.91 -4.47 -2.32
CA LYS A 155 -16.30 -4.80 -2.05
C LYS A 155 -16.85 -3.85 -0.99
N ALA A 156 -16.19 -3.75 0.16
CA ALA A 156 -16.62 -2.86 1.24
C ALA A 156 -16.73 -1.41 0.77
N TYR A 157 -15.75 -0.90 0.01
CA TYR A 157 -15.82 0.44 -0.55
C TYR A 157 -17.03 0.63 -1.47
N SER A 158 -17.25 -0.31 -2.39
CA SER A 158 -18.35 -0.21 -3.36
C SER A 158 -19.73 -0.19 -2.69
N VAL A 159 -19.87 -0.82 -1.52
CA VAL A 159 -21.09 -0.79 -0.72
C VAL A 159 -21.15 0.47 0.14
N TYR A 160 -20.02 0.92 0.70
CA TYR A 160 -19.94 2.14 1.51
C TYR A 160 -20.32 3.40 0.71
N ASP A 161 -19.95 3.42 -0.57
CA ASP A 161 -20.22 4.53 -1.48
C ASP A 161 -21.02 4.06 -2.71
N ARG A 162 -22.28 3.68 -2.52
CA ARG A 162 -23.10 3.08 -3.60
C ARG A 162 -23.28 3.99 -4.82
N ASP A 163 -23.19 5.31 -4.65
CA ASP A 163 -23.30 6.26 -5.75
C ASP A 163 -22.12 6.15 -6.73
N VAL A 164 -20.91 5.90 -6.20
CA VAL A 164 -19.70 5.67 -7.01
C VAL A 164 -19.54 4.18 -7.33
N GLY A 165 -19.87 3.32 -6.38
CA GLY A 165 -19.64 1.89 -6.43
C GLY A 165 -18.16 1.55 -6.60
N TYR A 166 -17.88 0.60 -7.47
CA TYR A 166 -16.53 0.27 -7.90
C TYR A 166 -16.23 0.88 -9.28
N VAL A 167 -15.07 1.51 -9.41
CA VAL A 167 -14.56 2.02 -10.69
C VAL A 167 -13.26 1.29 -11.04
N GLN A 168 -13.12 0.95 -12.33
CA GLN A 168 -11.91 0.31 -12.85
C GLN A 168 -10.64 1.06 -12.43
N GLY A 169 -9.64 0.31 -11.98
CA GLY A 169 -8.35 0.85 -11.55
C GLY A 169 -8.26 1.18 -10.06
N MET A 170 -9.38 1.22 -9.33
CA MET A 170 -9.36 1.29 -7.86
C MET A 170 -8.58 0.13 -7.23
N GLY A 171 -8.55 -1.04 -7.89
CA GLY A 171 -7.79 -2.20 -7.44
C GLY A 171 -6.29 -1.92 -7.24
N PHE A 172 -5.67 -1.12 -8.11
CA PHE A 172 -4.26 -0.77 -7.95
C PHE A 172 -4.01 0.13 -6.74
N VAL A 173 -4.95 1.04 -6.44
CA VAL A 173 -4.86 1.91 -5.26
C VAL A 173 -5.01 1.05 -4.00
N ALA A 174 -6.09 0.27 -3.89
CA ALA A 174 -6.32 -0.61 -2.76
C ALA A 174 -5.19 -1.63 -2.56
N GLY A 175 -4.71 -2.24 -3.64
CA GLY A 175 -3.59 -3.17 -3.60
C GLY A 175 -2.30 -2.54 -3.08
N LEU A 176 -2.00 -1.29 -3.48
CA LEU A 176 -0.86 -0.55 -2.92
C LEU A 176 -1.03 -0.29 -1.43
N LEU A 177 -2.23 0.11 -0.98
CA LEU A 177 -2.48 0.36 0.44
C LEU A 177 -2.25 -0.90 1.29
N LEU A 178 -2.73 -2.05 0.80
CA LEU A 178 -2.57 -3.36 1.44
C LEU A 178 -1.11 -3.80 1.59
N LEU A 179 -0.16 -3.21 0.85
CA LEU A 179 1.27 -3.47 1.07
C LEU A 179 1.83 -2.77 2.30
N TYR A 180 1.13 -1.76 2.84
CA TYR A 180 1.63 -0.91 3.93
C TYR A 180 0.81 -0.96 5.21
N MET A 181 -0.39 -1.54 5.19
CA MET A 181 -1.29 -1.55 6.35
C MET A 181 -2.26 -2.74 6.30
N SER A 182 -3.02 -2.91 7.38
CA SER A 182 -4.06 -3.94 7.47
C SER A 182 -5.21 -3.68 6.49
N GLU A 183 -6.06 -4.70 6.34
CA GLU A 183 -7.22 -4.65 5.43
C GLU A 183 -8.18 -3.49 5.77
N GLU A 184 -8.55 -3.36 7.05
CA GLU A 184 -9.45 -2.29 7.51
C GLU A 184 -8.80 -0.90 7.42
N ASP A 185 -7.51 -0.79 7.76
CA ASP A 185 -6.77 0.47 7.62
C ASP A 185 -6.75 0.94 6.15
N ALA A 186 -6.55 0.01 5.22
CA ALA A 186 -6.53 0.26 3.78
C ALA A 186 -7.91 0.72 3.28
N PHE A 187 -8.99 0.09 3.77
CA PHE A 187 -10.36 0.51 3.48
C PHE A 187 -10.61 1.95 3.92
N TRP A 188 -10.33 2.30 5.18
CA TRP A 188 -10.58 3.66 5.66
C TRP A 188 -9.70 4.70 4.98
N LEU A 189 -8.47 4.35 4.62
CA LEU A 189 -7.61 5.22 3.84
C LEU A 189 -8.13 5.40 2.41
N LEU A 190 -8.67 4.35 1.78
CA LEU A 190 -9.33 4.45 0.48
C LEU A 190 -10.57 5.37 0.56
N VAL A 191 -11.40 5.22 1.60
CA VAL A 191 -12.54 6.11 1.89
C VAL A 191 -12.08 7.56 2.02
N ALA A 192 -11.06 7.82 2.85
CA ALA A 192 -10.53 9.17 3.05
C ALA A 192 -9.97 9.79 1.75
N LEU A 193 -9.37 8.97 0.88
CA LEU A 193 -8.80 9.43 -0.40
C LEU A 193 -9.87 9.73 -1.45
N LEU A 194 -10.97 8.96 -1.49
CA LEU A 194 -11.97 9.05 -2.55
C LEU A 194 -13.20 9.88 -2.17
N LYS A 195 -13.70 9.78 -0.93
CA LYS A 195 -14.83 10.61 -0.44
C LYS A 195 -14.39 11.89 0.27
N GLY A 196 -13.15 11.95 0.76
CA GLY A 196 -12.63 13.08 1.53
C GLY A 196 -13.10 13.05 2.99
N ALA A 197 -12.21 12.70 3.92
CA ALA A 197 -12.47 12.80 5.34
C ALA A 197 -12.39 14.26 5.82
N VAL A 198 -13.43 14.71 6.50
CA VAL A 198 -13.67 16.04 7.11
C VAL A 198 -12.40 16.72 7.67
N HIS A 199 -11.88 17.71 6.95
CA HIS A 199 -11.44 19.05 7.40
C HIS A 199 -10.89 19.82 6.17
N ALA A 200 -11.49 20.97 5.85
CA ALA A 200 -10.91 21.93 4.93
C ALA A 200 -9.54 22.44 5.45
N PRO A 201 -8.50 22.72 4.64
CA PRO A 201 -8.25 22.19 3.31
C PRO A 201 -6.82 21.63 3.15
N MET A 202 -6.72 20.42 2.63
CA MET A 202 -5.64 20.07 1.70
C MET A 202 -6.00 20.50 0.27
N GLU A 203 -6.76 21.59 0.10
CA GLU A 203 -7.09 22.21 -1.20
C GLU A 203 -5.80 22.45 -2.02
N GLY A 204 -4.69 22.81 -1.39
CA GLY A 204 -3.40 22.93 -2.08
C GLY A 204 -2.70 21.61 -2.48
N LEU A 205 -3.27 20.45 -2.16
CA LEU A 205 -2.77 19.12 -2.55
C LEU A 205 -3.75 18.38 -3.46
N TYR A 206 -5.03 18.74 -3.45
CA TYR A 206 -6.07 18.17 -4.30
C TYR A 206 -6.49 19.06 -5.48
N LEU A 207 -6.23 20.38 -5.47
CA LEU A 207 -6.58 21.29 -6.58
C LEU A 207 -5.63 21.24 -7.79
N CYS A 208 -4.49 20.54 -7.70
CA CYS A 208 -3.76 20.17 -8.91
C CYS A 208 -4.32 18.86 -9.42
N GLN A 209 -5.26 18.98 -10.35
CA GLN A 209 -5.79 17.94 -11.23
C GLN A 209 -5.11 16.57 -11.09
N ASN A 210 -5.98 15.60 -10.84
CA ASN A 210 -5.80 14.17 -10.96
C ASN A 210 -5.30 13.48 -9.70
N LEU A 211 -6.06 12.46 -9.28
CA LEU A 211 -5.58 11.23 -8.65
C LEU A 211 -4.19 10.80 -9.21
N SER A 212 -3.93 11.07 -10.49
CA SER A 212 -2.64 10.92 -11.18
C SER A 212 -1.46 11.65 -10.52
N TRP A 213 -1.61 12.74 -9.75
CA TRP A 213 -0.48 13.40 -9.08
C TRP A 213 -0.10 12.71 -7.76
N LEU A 214 -1.08 12.25 -6.97
CA LEU A 214 -0.83 11.41 -5.80
C LEU A 214 -0.26 10.06 -6.25
N PHE A 215 -0.83 9.48 -7.30
CA PHE A 215 -0.28 8.31 -8.02
C PHE A 215 1.15 8.60 -8.48
N ARG A 216 1.41 9.65 -9.26
CA ARG A 216 2.76 10.04 -9.71
C ARG A 216 3.71 10.31 -8.55
N LYS A 217 3.27 10.79 -7.38
CA LYS A 217 4.16 11.04 -6.24
C LYS A 217 4.42 9.79 -5.39
N MET A 218 3.44 8.89 -5.28
CA MET A 218 3.61 7.57 -4.70
C MET A 218 4.55 6.73 -5.57
N PHE A 219 4.42 6.81 -6.91
CA PHE A 219 5.17 6.00 -7.89
C PHE A 219 6.47 6.66 -8.45
N ARG A 220 6.64 8.00 -8.57
CA ARG A 220 7.84 8.64 -9.23
C ARG A 220 9.16 8.60 -8.46
N ARG A 221 9.27 7.86 -7.35
CA ARG A 221 10.60 7.53 -6.82
C ARG A 221 11.03 6.09 -7.09
N GLU A 222 10.22 5.37 -7.85
CA GLU A 222 10.52 4.05 -8.37
C GLU A 222 10.52 4.22 -9.89
N LYS A 223 11.71 4.47 -10.45
CA LYS A 223 11.92 4.18 -11.87
C LYS A 223 11.79 2.66 -11.98
N LEU A 224 10.63 2.20 -12.43
CA LEU A 224 10.56 1.10 -13.38
C LEU A 224 11.25 1.54 -14.68
#